data_AF-A0A256YQ33-F1
#
_entry.id   AF-A0A256YQ33-F1
#
_cell.length_a   1.000
_cell.length_b   1.000
_cell.length_c   1.000
_cell.angle_alpha   90.00
_cell.angle_beta   90.00
_cell.angle_gamma   90.00
#
_symmetry.space_group_name_H-M   'P 1'
#
loop_
_entity.id
_entity.type
_entity.pdbx_description
1 polymer ?
#
loop_
_entity_poly.entity_id
_entity_poly.type
_entity_poly.pdbx_seq_one_letter_code
_entity_poly.pdbx_strand_id
1 'polypeptide(L)'
;MFMGVDPPVPSKAYDEVKKHLVDPGILEQKYADWLRDIIDIRKKIEHKELMEVKGEFVDEWIEKSEEFIKKMFQLLSVLEFRKKEKILERTHEVMYKAAIAALKTIHKLPKKPEEIPILFKKEFIDKKIVEGYYWDIWNRIESMKNLPEKQRIEKLSDKEVYKMREYVRNLIRDLAKALKEKEKKK
;
A
#
# COMPACT_ATOMS: atom_id res chain seq x y z
N MET A 1 -9.19 10.83 -0.51
CA MET A 1 -9.68 9.84 0.46
C MET A 1 -9.01 8.50 0.25
N PHE A 2 -8.79 7.72 1.31
CA PHE A 2 -8.10 6.43 1.23
C PHE A 2 -8.90 5.36 0.46
N MET A 3 -10.20 5.28 0.73
CA MET A 3 -11.11 4.28 0.14
C MET A 3 -11.79 4.75 -1.16
N GLY A 4 -11.47 5.95 -1.65
CA GLY A 4 -12.11 6.52 -2.83
C GLY A 4 -13.59 6.90 -2.63
N VAL A 5 -14.04 7.01 -1.38
CA VAL A 5 -15.38 7.44 -0.97
C VAL A 5 -15.25 8.73 -0.17
N ASP A 6 -16.17 9.67 -0.38
CA ASP A 6 -16.26 10.91 0.38
C ASP A 6 -16.58 10.63 1.86
N PRO A 7 -16.08 11.45 2.80
CA PRO A 7 -16.44 11.32 4.20
C PRO A 7 -17.96 11.53 4.36
N PRO A 8 -18.66 10.65 5.09
CA PRO A 8 -20.09 10.78 5.28
C PRO A 8 -20.42 11.95 6.21
N VAL A 9 -21.62 12.50 6.06
CA VAL A 9 -22.21 13.34 7.10
C VAL A 9 -22.50 12.51 8.36
N PRO A 10 -22.50 13.10 9.56
CA PRO A 10 -22.64 12.34 10.80
C PRO A 10 -23.85 11.39 10.83
N SER A 11 -25.00 11.81 10.31
CA SER A 11 -26.22 10.98 10.27
C SER A 11 -26.13 9.74 9.38
N LYS A 12 -25.22 9.72 8.40
CA LYS A 12 -24.98 8.59 7.50
C LYS A 12 -23.75 7.77 7.88
N ALA A 13 -23.02 8.18 8.93
CA ALA A 13 -21.74 7.57 9.26
C ALA A 13 -21.88 6.08 9.61
N TYR A 14 -22.95 5.69 10.31
CA TYR A 14 -23.27 4.28 10.59
C TYR A 14 -23.43 3.46 9.30
N ASP A 15 -24.30 3.90 8.38
CA ASP A 15 -24.60 3.15 7.16
C ASP A 15 -23.37 2.98 6.28
N GLU A 16 -22.56 4.03 6.16
CA GLU A 16 -21.35 4.02 5.35
C GLU A 16 -20.25 3.16 5.98
N VAL A 17 -20.05 3.24 7.31
CA VAL A 17 -19.13 2.33 8.03
C VAL A 17 -19.58 0.88 7.90
N LYS A 18 -20.88 0.61 8.06
CA LYS A 18 -21.42 -0.73 7.93
C LYS A 18 -21.16 -1.30 6.54
N LYS A 19 -21.60 -0.58 5.51
CA LYS A 19 -21.48 -0.97 4.10
C LYS A 19 -20.03 -1.18 3.65
N HIS A 20 -19.13 -0.28 4.05
CA HIS A 20 -17.77 -0.27 3.51
C HIS A 20 -16.73 -1.00 4.37
N LEU A 21 -17.01 -1.19 5.67
CA LEU A 21 -16.06 -1.80 6.60
C LEU A 21 -16.61 -3.05 7.28
N VAL A 22 -17.88 -3.06 7.72
CA VAL A 22 -18.42 -4.21 8.45
C VAL A 22 -18.88 -5.32 7.52
N ASP A 23 -19.73 -5.02 6.53
CA ASP A 23 -20.28 -6.01 5.60
C ASP A 23 -19.17 -6.77 4.82
N PRO A 24 -18.05 -6.11 4.42
CA PRO A 24 -16.90 -6.81 3.82
C PRO A 24 -16.04 -7.60 4.82
N GLY A 25 -16.37 -7.58 6.12
CA GLY A 25 -15.63 -8.28 7.17
C GLY A 25 -14.32 -7.61 7.60
N ILE A 26 -14.14 -6.31 7.32
CA ILE A 26 -12.92 -5.55 7.64
C ILE A 26 -12.98 -5.03 9.09
N LEU A 27 -14.18 -4.74 9.58
CA LEU A 27 -14.45 -4.20 10.92
C LEU A 27 -15.56 -5.01 11.60
N GLU A 28 -15.44 -5.19 12.91
CA GLU A 28 -16.43 -5.87 13.72
C GLU A 28 -17.71 -5.03 13.90
N GLN A 29 -18.87 -5.68 13.86
CA GLN A 29 -20.19 -5.02 13.93
C GLN A 29 -20.35 -4.09 15.13
N LYS A 30 -19.77 -4.44 16.29
CA LYS A 30 -19.85 -3.64 17.51
C LYS A 30 -19.41 -2.18 17.33
N TYR A 31 -18.43 -1.93 16.48
CA TYR A 31 -17.92 -0.57 16.25
C TYR A 31 -18.92 0.26 15.45
N ALA A 32 -19.63 -0.33 14.48
CA ALA A 32 -20.72 0.35 13.79
C ALA A 32 -21.89 0.60 14.76
N ASP A 33 -22.22 -0.36 15.62
CA ASP A 33 -23.29 -0.18 16.61
C ASP A 33 -22.98 0.98 17.56
N TRP A 34 -21.75 1.07 18.09
CA TRP A 34 -21.34 2.22 18.92
C TRP A 34 -21.46 3.56 18.19
N LEU A 35 -21.14 3.58 16.89
CA LEU A 35 -21.30 4.78 16.07
C LEU A 35 -22.77 5.19 15.90
N ARG A 36 -23.67 4.22 15.70
CA ARG A 36 -25.12 4.49 15.67
C ARG A 36 -25.60 5.03 17.01
N ASP A 37 -25.21 4.36 18.09
CA ASP A 37 -25.68 4.66 19.43
C ASP A 37 -25.22 6.06 19.89
N ILE A 38 -23.98 6.49 19.58
CA ILE A 38 -23.50 7.85 19.90
C ILE A 38 -24.22 8.93 19.07
N ILE A 39 -24.56 8.64 17.81
CA ILE A 39 -25.36 9.54 16.97
C ILE A 39 -26.75 9.74 17.60
N ASP A 40 -27.36 8.67 18.10
CA ASP A 40 -28.68 8.75 18.72
C ASP A 40 -28.64 9.45 20.08
N ILE A 41 -27.58 9.25 20.87
CA ILE A 41 -27.35 10.02 22.10
C ILE A 41 -27.26 11.52 21.80
N ARG A 42 -26.47 11.90 20.78
CA ARG A 42 -26.36 13.30 20.36
C ARG A 42 -27.74 13.88 20.01
N LYS A 43 -28.57 13.17 19.23
CA LYS A 43 -29.93 13.63 18.89
C LYS A 43 -30.80 13.82 20.13
N LYS A 44 -30.76 12.87 21.07
CA LYS A 44 -31.52 12.96 22.34
C LYS A 44 -31.11 14.18 23.16
N ILE A 45 -29.81 14.50 23.19
CA ILE A 45 -29.31 15.72 23.85
C ILE A 45 -29.81 16.96 23.12
N GLU A 46 -29.71 17.01 21.79
CA GLU A 46 -30.18 18.15 20.96
C GLU A 46 -31.69 18.40 21.14
N HIS A 47 -32.48 17.33 21.26
CA HIS A 47 -33.93 17.39 21.50
C HIS A 47 -34.30 17.62 22.97
N LYS A 48 -33.33 17.72 23.87
CA LYS A 48 -33.52 17.85 25.33
C LYS A 48 -34.25 16.66 25.98
N GLU A 49 -34.21 15.49 25.34
CA GLU A 49 -34.74 14.23 25.85
C GLU A 49 -33.77 13.58 26.85
N LEU A 50 -32.47 13.88 26.73
CA LEU A 50 -31.41 13.40 27.62
C LEU A 50 -30.63 14.59 28.18
N MET A 51 -31.05 15.08 29.35
CA MET A 51 -30.45 16.24 30.01
C MET A 51 -29.61 15.88 31.24
N GLU A 52 -29.85 14.71 31.82
CA GLU A 52 -29.15 14.21 33.00
C GLU A 52 -28.72 12.76 32.78
N VAL A 53 -27.49 12.46 33.17
CA VAL A 53 -26.90 11.12 33.09
C VAL A 53 -26.07 10.86 34.33
N LYS A 54 -25.87 9.59 34.66
CA LYS A 54 -24.93 9.18 35.72
C LYS A 54 -23.49 9.31 35.20
N GLY A 55 -22.53 9.48 36.12
CA GLY A 55 -21.11 9.46 35.79
C GLY A 55 -20.69 8.17 35.06
N GLU A 56 -21.19 7.02 35.54
CA GLU A 56 -20.93 5.69 34.94
C GLU A 56 -21.28 5.62 33.44
N PHE A 57 -22.34 6.32 33.01
CA PHE A 57 -22.71 6.38 31.61
C PHE A 57 -21.67 7.14 30.78
N VAL A 58 -21.11 8.22 31.32
CA VAL A 58 -20.06 9.00 30.67
C VAL A 58 -18.78 8.17 30.58
N ASP A 59 -18.40 7.49 31.67
CA ASP A 59 -17.22 6.63 31.72
C ASP A 59 -17.29 5.51 30.67
N GLU A 60 -18.44 4.83 30.55
CA GLU A 60 -18.67 3.81 29.52
C GLU A 60 -18.44 4.34 28.10
N TRP A 61 -18.92 5.55 27.81
CA TRP A 61 -18.76 6.17 26.50
C TRP A 61 -17.34 6.66 26.23
N ILE A 62 -16.60 7.07 27.27
CA ILE A 62 -15.17 7.37 27.16
C ILE A 62 -14.41 6.09 26.77
N GLU A 63 -14.62 4.98 27.49
CA GLU A 63 -13.95 3.70 27.20
C GLU A 63 -14.25 3.20 25.78
N LYS A 64 -15.52 3.19 25.38
CA LYS A 64 -15.94 2.83 24.01
C LYS A 64 -15.28 3.71 22.95
N SER A 65 -15.16 5.01 23.21
CA SER A 65 -14.56 5.96 22.28
C SER A 65 -13.06 5.70 22.12
N GLU A 66 -12.34 5.47 23.21
CA GLU A 66 -10.92 5.13 23.19
C GLU A 66 -10.67 3.83 22.41
N GLU A 67 -11.46 2.79 22.67
CA GLU A 67 -11.35 1.52 21.95
C GLU A 67 -11.67 1.68 20.46
N PHE A 68 -12.74 2.42 20.13
CA PHE A 68 -13.11 2.71 18.75
C PHE A 68 -11.97 3.41 18.00
N ILE A 69 -11.43 4.49 18.56
CA ILE A 69 -10.34 5.26 17.96
C ILE A 69 -9.10 4.38 17.77
N LYS A 70 -8.73 3.59 18.77
CA LYS A 70 -7.61 2.64 18.67
C LYS A 70 -7.81 1.66 17.52
N LYS A 71 -9.01 1.07 17.38
CA LYS A 71 -9.33 0.17 16.27
C LYS A 71 -9.28 0.88 14.91
N MET A 72 -9.79 2.10 14.82
CA MET A 72 -9.76 2.89 13.58
C MET A 72 -8.32 3.19 13.14
N PHE A 73 -7.41 3.53 14.07
CA PHE A 73 -6.00 3.73 13.74
C PHE A 73 -5.30 2.44 13.27
N GLN A 74 -5.61 1.30 13.90
CA GLN A 74 -5.10 0.00 13.46
C GLN A 74 -5.59 -0.31 12.04
N LEU A 75 -6.88 -0.09 11.78
CA LEU A 75 -7.48 -0.30 10.48
C LEU A 75 -6.84 0.60 9.41
N LEU A 76 -6.68 1.89 9.69
CA LEU A 76 -6.01 2.84 8.80
C LEU A 76 -4.59 2.37 8.46
N SER A 77 -3.83 1.92 9.45
CA SER A 77 -2.46 1.43 9.27
C SER A 77 -2.40 0.21 8.34
N VAL A 78 -3.30 -0.76 8.52
CA VAL A 78 -3.40 -1.95 7.66
C VAL A 78 -3.78 -1.56 6.23
N LEU A 79 -4.75 -0.66 6.10
CA LEU A 79 -5.22 -0.15 4.82
C LEU A 79 -4.08 0.54 4.06
N GLU A 80 -3.40 1.51 4.69
CA GLU A 80 -2.24 2.21 4.12
C GLU A 80 -1.14 1.27 3.69
N PHE A 81 -0.84 0.27 4.51
CA PHE A 81 0.13 -0.77 4.17
C PHE A 81 -0.25 -1.53 2.90
N ARG A 82 -1.50 -2.03 2.79
CA ARG A 82 -1.96 -2.77 1.60
C ARG A 82 -1.79 -1.99 0.31
N LYS A 83 -1.99 -0.67 0.35
CA LYS A 83 -1.74 0.21 -0.82
C LYS A 83 -0.26 0.23 -1.20
N LYS A 84 0.64 0.41 -0.22
CA LYS A 84 2.09 0.43 -0.41
C LYS A 84 2.60 -0.92 -0.94
N GLU A 85 2.14 -2.00 -0.34
CA GLU A 85 2.47 -3.37 -0.73
C GLU A 85 2.08 -3.61 -2.20
N LYS A 86 0.86 -3.29 -2.60
CA LYS A 86 0.41 -3.44 -3.99
C LYS A 86 1.26 -2.64 -4.99
N ILE A 87 1.73 -1.46 -4.63
CA ILE A 87 2.62 -0.66 -5.48
C ILE A 87 3.99 -1.31 -5.58
N LEU A 88 4.55 -1.78 -4.46
CA LEU A 88 5.83 -2.50 -4.43
C LEU A 88 5.77 -3.79 -5.25
N GLU A 89 4.69 -4.57 -5.13
CA GLU A 89 4.45 -5.77 -5.92
C GLU A 89 4.44 -5.51 -7.42
N ARG A 90 3.66 -4.52 -7.86
CA ARG A 90 3.62 -4.11 -9.26
C ARG A 90 4.96 -3.58 -9.75
N THR A 91 5.68 -2.86 -8.90
CA THR A 91 7.02 -2.32 -9.23
C THR A 91 8.02 -3.45 -9.46
N HIS A 92 8.03 -4.45 -8.57
CA HIS A 92 8.84 -5.66 -8.69
C HIS A 92 8.50 -6.44 -9.97
N GLU A 93 7.22 -6.69 -10.22
CA GLU A 93 6.76 -7.40 -11.42
C GLU A 93 7.18 -6.68 -12.71
N VAL A 94 6.98 -5.36 -12.77
CA VAL A 94 7.35 -4.53 -13.92
C VAL A 94 8.87 -4.52 -14.14
N MET A 95 9.66 -4.46 -13.07
CA MET A 95 11.12 -4.55 -13.12
C MET A 95 11.58 -5.88 -13.74
N TYR A 96 11.02 -7.01 -13.28
CA TYR A 96 11.34 -8.33 -13.84
C TYR A 96 10.92 -8.46 -15.31
N LYS A 97 9.71 -8.01 -15.66
CA LYS A 97 9.22 -8.03 -17.04
C LYS A 97 10.12 -7.21 -17.97
N ALA A 98 10.56 -6.04 -17.52
CA ALA A 98 11.50 -5.20 -18.27
C ALA A 98 12.85 -5.90 -18.49
N ALA A 99 13.40 -6.53 -17.45
CA ALA A 99 14.64 -7.30 -17.55
C ALA A 99 14.51 -8.48 -18.53
N ILE A 100 13.42 -9.26 -18.44
CA ILE A 100 13.14 -10.37 -19.37
C ILE A 100 13.03 -9.86 -20.81
N ALA A 101 12.30 -8.77 -21.03
CA ALA A 101 12.14 -8.18 -22.36
C ALA A 101 13.49 -7.74 -22.94
N ALA A 102 14.32 -7.08 -22.15
CA ALA A 102 15.66 -6.66 -22.58
C ALA A 102 16.56 -7.87 -22.89
N LEU A 103 16.56 -8.89 -22.03
CA LEU A 103 17.30 -10.14 -22.25
C LEU A 103 16.85 -10.86 -23.53
N LYS A 104 15.54 -10.83 -23.84
CA LYS A 104 14.98 -11.36 -25.08
C LYS A 104 15.54 -10.67 -26.32
N THR A 105 15.63 -9.34 -26.31
CA THR A 105 16.17 -8.54 -27.44
C THR A 105 17.62 -8.90 -27.77
N ILE A 106 18.41 -9.32 -26.78
CA ILE A 106 19.80 -9.75 -27.00
C ILE A 106 19.95 -11.28 -27.12
N HIS A 107 18.84 -12.02 -27.25
CA HIS A 107 18.80 -13.48 -27.36
C HIS A 107 19.46 -14.22 -26.18
N LYS A 108 19.37 -13.67 -24.96
CA LYS A 108 19.91 -14.27 -23.73
C LYS A 108 18.84 -14.52 -22.69
N LEU A 109 17.77 -15.18 -23.11
CA LEU A 109 16.68 -15.54 -22.20
C LEU A 109 17.19 -16.51 -21.11
N PRO A 110 16.79 -16.29 -19.84
CA PRO A 110 17.08 -17.21 -18.74
C PRO A 110 16.34 -18.54 -18.94
N LYS A 111 16.90 -19.63 -18.40
CA LYS A 111 16.20 -20.92 -18.35
C LYS A 111 15.25 -21.01 -17.16
N LYS A 112 15.55 -20.28 -16.10
CA LYS A 112 14.75 -20.24 -14.86
C LYS A 112 14.56 -18.82 -14.35
N PRO A 113 13.43 -18.50 -13.67
CA PRO A 113 13.18 -17.16 -13.14
C PRO A 113 14.27 -16.63 -12.20
N GLU A 114 14.92 -17.51 -11.43
CA GLU A 114 15.94 -17.14 -10.44
C GLU A 114 17.24 -16.66 -11.11
N GLU A 115 17.44 -16.97 -12.39
CA GLU A 115 18.60 -16.53 -13.17
C GLU A 115 18.45 -15.10 -13.69
N ILE A 116 17.22 -14.55 -13.70
CA ILE A 116 16.92 -13.22 -14.25
C ILE A 116 17.82 -12.14 -13.63
N PRO A 117 17.94 -11.99 -12.29
CA PRO A 117 18.74 -10.91 -11.71
C PRO A 117 20.22 -11.00 -12.10
N ILE A 118 20.79 -12.21 -12.07
CA ILE A 118 22.20 -12.46 -12.32
C ILE A 118 22.53 -12.18 -13.80
N LEU A 119 21.70 -12.68 -14.72
CA LEU A 119 21.87 -12.43 -16.15
C LEU A 119 21.65 -10.96 -16.50
N PHE A 120 20.64 -10.32 -15.90
CA PHE A 120 20.39 -8.89 -16.09
C PHE A 120 21.61 -8.06 -15.68
N LYS A 121 22.16 -8.32 -14.48
CA LYS A 121 23.37 -7.66 -13.99
C LYS A 121 24.54 -7.85 -14.97
N LYS A 122 24.82 -9.10 -15.35
CA LYS A 122 25.94 -9.43 -16.25
C LYS A 122 25.82 -8.76 -17.61
N GLU A 123 24.61 -8.72 -18.18
CA GLU A 123 24.42 -8.29 -19.56
C GLU A 123 24.20 -6.80 -19.71
N PHE A 124 23.58 -6.13 -18.73
CA PHE A 124 23.23 -4.72 -18.84
C PHE A 124 24.05 -3.81 -17.92
N ILE A 125 24.36 -4.26 -16.70
CA ILE A 125 25.07 -3.44 -15.71
C ILE A 125 26.59 -3.61 -15.83
N ASP A 126 27.09 -4.84 -15.76
CA ASP A 126 28.54 -5.12 -15.79
C ASP A 126 29.16 -4.72 -17.14
N LYS A 127 28.36 -4.73 -18.22
CA LYS A 127 28.72 -4.25 -19.56
C LYS A 127 28.51 -2.75 -19.76
N LYS A 128 28.11 -2.02 -18.72
CA LYS A 128 27.86 -0.56 -18.74
C LYS A 128 26.86 -0.14 -19.82
N ILE A 129 25.86 -0.97 -20.10
CA ILE A 129 24.73 -0.62 -20.99
C ILE A 129 23.74 0.29 -20.25
N VAL A 130 23.57 0.04 -18.95
CA VAL A 130 22.85 0.90 -18.02
C VAL A 130 23.71 1.14 -16.78
N GLU A 131 23.34 2.16 -16.00
CA GLU A 131 24.08 2.59 -14.81
C GLU A 131 24.11 1.54 -13.69
N GLY A 132 25.22 1.54 -12.93
CA GLY A 132 25.46 0.55 -11.87
C GLY A 132 24.47 0.61 -10.71
N TYR A 133 23.97 1.80 -10.36
CA TYR A 133 23.05 2.00 -9.24
C TYR A 133 21.70 1.26 -9.44
N TYR A 134 21.38 0.84 -10.66
CA TYR A 134 20.22 -0.02 -10.91
C TYR A 134 20.31 -1.37 -10.21
N TRP A 135 21.53 -1.87 -9.92
CA TRP A 135 21.70 -3.05 -9.08
C TRP A 135 21.30 -2.80 -7.63
N ASP A 136 21.66 -1.65 -7.08
CA ASP A 136 21.29 -1.27 -5.71
C ASP A 136 19.77 -1.13 -5.57
N ILE A 137 19.12 -0.55 -6.59
CA ILE A 137 17.65 -0.48 -6.66
C ILE A 137 17.03 -1.87 -6.69
N TRP A 138 17.57 -2.78 -7.50
CA TRP A 138 17.09 -4.16 -7.56
C TRP A 138 17.15 -4.82 -6.20
N ASN A 139 18.33 -4.81 -5.56
CA ASN A 139 18.53 -5.39 -4.24
C ASN A 139 17.64 -4.74 -3.18
N ARG A 140 17.41 -3.42 -3.29
CA ARG A 140 16.52 -2.71 -2.38
C ARG A 140 15.09 -3.20 -2.52
N ILE A 141 14.57 -3.32 -3.73
CA ILE A 141 13.21 -3.84 -3.99
C ILE A 141 13.07 -5.29 -3.48
N GLU A 142 14.05 -6.15 -3.75
CA GLU A 142 14.07 -7.53 -3.22
C GLU A 142 14.06 -7.56 -1.70
N SER A 143 14.91 -6.74 -1.06
CA SER A 143 14.96 -6.65 0.40
C SER A 143 13.62 -6.22 1.00
N MET A 144 12.95 -5.25 0.38
CA MET A 144 11.65 -4.74 0.82
C MET A 144 10.55 -5.80 0.67
N LYS A 145 10.58 -6.60 -0.41
CA LYS A 145 9.65 -7.70 -0.67
C LYS A 145 9.80 -8.84 0.33
N ASN A 146 11.03 -9.17 0.70
CA ASN A 146 11.35 -10.33 1.53
C ASN A 146 11.23 -10.07 3.04
N LEU A 147 10.98 -8.83 3.47
CA LEU A 147 10.68 -8.53 4.87
C LEU A 147 9.39 -9.23 5.33
N PRO A 148 9.29 -9.68 6.60
CA PRO A 148 8.04 -10.18 7.17
C PRO A 148 6.93 -9.12 7.13
N GLU A 149 5.67 -9.53 6.95
CA GLU A 149 4.53 -8.61 6.79
C GLU A 149 4.45 -7.54 7.89
N LYS A 150 4.56 -7.95 9.17
CA LYS A 150 4.57 -7.01 10.32
C LYS A 150 5.68 -5.95 10.19
N GLN A 151 6.87 -6.35 9.77
CA GLN A 151 7.98 -5.40 9.57
C GLN A 151 7.76 -4.53 8.34
N ARG A 152 7.08 -5.03 7.31
CA ARG A 152 6.73 -4.22 6.13
C ARG A 152 5.69 -3.16 6.49
N ILE A 153 4.71 -3.48 7.34
CA ILE A 153 3.72 -2.51 7.87
C ILE A 153 4.43 -1.35 8.56
N GLU A 154 5.42 -1.65 9.40
CA GLU A 154 6.12 -0.65 10.21
C GLU A 154 7.18 0.14 9.44
N LYS A 155 7.92 -0.52 8.53
CA LYS A 155 9.14 0.05 7.93
C LYS A 155 8.96 0.59 6.51
N LEU A 156 7.92 0.18 5.77
CA LEU A 156 7.73 0.67 4.41
C LEU A 156 7.20 2.10 4.39
N SER A 157 8.09 3.04 4.06
CA SER A 157 7.69 4.42 3.82
C SER A 157 7.07 4.60 2.43
N ASP A 158 6.01 5.42 2.33
CA ASP A 158 5.39 5.76 1.05
C ASP A 158 6.42 6.35 0.09
N LYS A 159 7.18 7.34 0.58
CA LYS A 159 8.22 8.03 -0.19
C LYS A 159 9.19 7.04 -0.84
N GLU A 160 9.63 6.03 -0.10
CA GLU A 160 10.55 5.03 -0.63
C GLU A 160 9.90 4.12 -1.68
N VAL A 161 8.68 3.63 -1.43
CA VAL A 161 7.95 2.79 -2.41
C VAL A 161 7.74 3.53 -3.73
N TYR A 162 7.31 4.79 -3.69
CA TYR A 162 7.16 5.60 -4.91
C TYR A 162 8.51 5.92 -5.56
N LYS A 163 9.56 6.16 -4.77
CA LYS A 163 10.90 6.38 -5.30
C LYS A 163 11.43 5.15 -6.06
N MET A 164 11.23 3.94 -5.52
CA MET A 164 11.58 2.69 -6.20
C MET A 164 10.82 2.53 -7.52
N ARG A 165 9.52 2.87 -7.53
CA ARG A 165 8.71 2.86 -8.76
C ARG A 165 9.28 3.79 -9.83
N GLU A 166 9.63 5.02 -9.47
CA GLU A 166 10.21 5.97 -10.41
C GLU A 166 11.59 5.50 -10.93
N TYR A 167 12.40 4.90 -10.07
CA TYR A 167 13.66 4.31 -10.50
C TYR A 167 13.48 3.17 -11.50
N VAL A 168 12.50 2.30 -11.31
CA VAL A 168 12.17 1.24 -12.29
C VAL A 168 11.67 1.84 -13.61
N ARG A 169 10.90 2.94 -13.58
CA ARG A 169 10.51 3.65 -14.81
C ARG A 169 11.72 4.21 -15.56
N ASN A 170 12.69 4.78 -14.84
CA ASN A 170 13.93 5.27 -15.42
C ASN A 170 14.76 4.12 -16.02
N LEU A 171 14.88 2.99 -15.31
CA LEU A 171 15.55 1.79 -15.81
C LEU A 171 14.95 1.34 -17.16
N ILE A 172 13.62 1.27 -17.25
CA ILE A 172 12.92 0.89 -18.49
C ILE A 172 13.25 1.87 -19.62
N ARG A 173 13.25 3.17 -19.34
CA ARG A 173 13.57 4.21 -20.32
C ARG A 173 15.01 4.08 -20.82
N ASP A 174 15.96 3.83 -19.92
CA ASP A 174 17.38 3.74 -20.26
C ASP A 174 17.69 2.45 -21.01
N LEU A 175 17.08 1.31 -20.62
CA LEU A 175 17.12 0.07 -21.39
C LEU A 175 16.59 0.28 -22.81
N ALA A 176 15.44 0.94 -22.96
CA ALA A 176 14.84 1.18 -24.27
C ALA A 176 15.74 2.06 -25.17
N LYS A 177 16.40 3.08 -24.61
CA LYS A 177 17.37 3.90 -25.35
C LYS A 177 18.58 3.07 -25.78
N ALA A 178 19.20 2.36 -24.84
CA ALA A 178 20.42 1.61 -25.08
C ALA A 178 20.23 0.45 -26.08
N LEU A 179 19.07 -0.20 -26.07
CA LEU A 179 18.73 -1.25 -27.03
C LEU A 179 18.51 -0.69 -28.45
N LYS A 180 17.82 0.46 -28.58
CA LYS A 180 17.64 1.12 -29.89
C LYS A 180 18.97 1.58 -30.50
N GLU A 181 19.89 2.08 -29.69
CA GLU A 181 21.22 2.48 -30.17
C GLU A 181 22.06 1.29 -30.65
N LYS A 182 21.92 0.13 -30.00
CA LYS A 182 22.57 -1.11 -30.45
C LYS A 182 22.00 -1.64 -31.76
N GLU A 183 20.69 -1.53 -31.98
CA GLU A 183 20.07 -1.92 -33.24
C GLU A 183 20.53 -1.04 -34.40
N LYS A 184 20.72 0.27 -34.18
CA LYS A 184 21.24 1.19 -35.21
C LYS A 184 22.72 1.02 -35.57
N LYS A 185 23.49 0.35 -34.71
CA LYS A 185 24.94 0.10 -34.90
C LYS A 185 25.23 -1.29 -35.49
N LYS A 186 24.21 -2.12 -35.68
CA LYS A 186 24.28 -3.39 -36.41
C LYS A 186 23.84 -3.18 -37.85
#